data_AF-A0AAU2IXV3-F1
#
_entry.id   AF-A0AAU2IXV3-F1
#
_cell.length_a   1.000
_cell.length_b   1.000
_cell.length_c   1.000
_cell.angle_alpha   90.00
_cell.angle_beta   90.00
_cell.angle_gamma   90.00
#
_symmetry.space_group_name_H-M   'P 1'
#
loop_
_entity.id
_entity.type
_entity.pdbx_description
1 polymer ?
#
loop_
_entity_poly.entity_id
_entity_poly.type
_entity_poly.pdbx_seq_one_letter_code
_entity_poly.pdbx_strand_id
1 'polypeptide(L)'
;MDVIEKIEGYGPTVLVRLAECGEPDSHVSPGADFLAHVRDKVIDLVERYGGGERGQRADVIARHRESIQGQAAWNAKSSDPDDKWRQFVELRAYEEKITDFGTPKNNTLEGRADLALFFIGFRLASKLLTEIEEGSK
;
A
#
# COMPACT_ATOMS: atom_id res chain seq x y z
N MET A 1 4.30 10.85 -20.62
CA MET A 1 3.43 10.76 -19.44
C MET A 1 4.32 10.33 -18.30
N ASP A 2 4.36 11.11 -17.23
CA ASP A 2 5.23 10.80 -16.09
C ASP A 2 4.76 9.49 -15.43
N VAL A 3 5.68 8.68 -14.90
CA VAL A 3 5.32 7.41 -14.25
C VAL A 3 4.46 7.66 -13.00
N ILE A 4 4.66 8.80 -12.32
CA ILE A 4 3.82 9.22 -11.20
C ILE A 4 2.40 9.56 -11.68
N GLU A 5 2.25 10.40 -12.72
CA GLU A 5 0.95 10.72 -13.32
C GLU A 5 0.18 9.45 -13.75
N LYS A 6 0.90 8.45 -14.26
CA LYS A 6 0.32 7.14 -14.58
C LYS A 6 -0.21 6.43 -13.34
N ILE A 7 0.59 6.37 -12.29
CA ILE A 7 0.24 5.67 -11.05
C ILE A 7 -0.91 6.39 -10.33
N GLU A 8 -0.93 7.73 -10.30
CA GLU A 8 -2.04 8.53 -9.75
C GLU A 8 -3.38 8.14 -10.38
N GLY A 9 -3.38 7.82 -11.67
CA GLY A 9 -4.56 7.35 -12.40
C GLY A 9 -5.00 5.92 -12.09
N TYR A 10 -4.27 5.16 -11.26
CA TYR A 10 -4.63 3.77 -10.94
C TYR A 10 -5.87 3.71 -10.06
N GLY A 11 -6.97 3.24 -10.64
CA GLY A 11 -8.19 2.93 -9.91
C GLY A 11 -8.12 1.60 -9.14
N PRO A 12 -9.15 1.32 -8.32
CA PRO A 12 -9.19 0.16 -7.43
C PRO A 12 -8.86 -1.18 -8.11
N THR A 13 -9.41 -1.44 -9.30
CA THR A 13 -9.16 -2.70 -10.04
C THR A 13 -7.67 -2.92 -10.35
N VAL A 14 -6.92 -1.86 -10.68
CA VAL A 14 -5.48 -1.97 -10.94
C VAL A 14 -4.74 -2.22 -9.63
N LEU A 15 -5.09 -1.46 -8.58
CA LEU A 15 -4.46 -1.57 -7.28
C LEU A 15 -4.68 -2.95 -6.64
N VAL A 16 -5.88 -3.53 -6.76
CA VAL A 16 -6.17 -4.90 -6.30
C VAL A 16 -5.27 -5.93 -6.97
N ARG A 17 -5.07 -5.82 -8.30
CA ARG A 17 -4.20 -6.73 -9.05
C ARG A 17 -2.74 -6.61 -8.62
N LEU A 18 -2.25 -5.39 -8.41
CA LEU A 18 -0.89 -5.15 -7.91
C LEU A 18 -0.73 -5.64 -6.47
N ALA A 19 -1.76 -5.43 -5.65
CA ALA A 19 -1.79 -5.84 -4.26
C ALA A 19 -2.12 -7.33 -4.09
N GLU A 20 -2.44 -8.08 -5.14
CA GLU A 20 -2.81 -9.51 -5.12
C GLU A 20 -3.81 -9.86 -4.00
N CYS A 21 -4.87 -9.06 -3.84
CA CYS A 21 -5.85 -9.18 -2.75
C CYS A 21 -7.30 -9.32 -3.26
N GLY A 22 -8.27 -9.36 -2.34
CA GLY A 22 -9.70 -9.34 -2.67
C GLY A 22 -10.14 -8.04 -3.32
N GLU A 23 -11.16 -8.12 -4.18
CA GLU A 23 -11.75 -6.94 -4.81
C GLU A 23 -12.69 -6.22 -3.83
N PRO A 24 -12.56 -4.90 -3.64
CA PRO A 24 -13.45 -4.13 -2.78
C PRO A 24 -14.87 -4.12 -3.32
N ASP A 25 -15.85 -4.01 -2.41
CA ASP A 25 -17.28 -4.04 -2.75
C ASP A 25 -17.69 -2.93 -3.74
N SER A 26 -16.99 -1.79 -3.72
CA SER A 26 -17.19 -0.71 -4.68
C SER A 26 -15.95 0.17 -4.84
N HIS A 27 -15.94 1.07 -5.81
CA HIS A 27 -14.84 2.01 -6.03
C HIS A 27 -14.67 3.07 -4.93
N VAL A 28 -15.61 3.15 -3.98
CA VAL A 28 -15.65 4.13 -2.88
C VAL A 28 -15.85 3.44 -1.53
N SER A 29 -15.55 2.14 -1.43
CA SER A 29 -15.64 1.41 -0.16
C SER A 29 -14.35 1.58 0.66
N PRO A 30 -14.39 1.29 1.98
CA PRO A 30 -13.20 1.37 2.84
C PRO A 30 -12.00 0.59 2.31
N GLY A 31 -12.21 -0.57 1.66
CA GLY A 31 -11.13 -1.34 1.02
C GLY A 31 -10.53 -0.63 -0.20
N ALA A 32 -11.35 0.02 -1.03
CA ALA A 32 -10.86 0.83 -2.15
C ALA A 32 -10.07 2.05 -1.66
N ASP A 33 -10.57 2.73 -0.62
CA ASP A 33 -9.91 3.88 0.00
C ASP A 33 -8.56 3.48 0.63
N PHE A 34 -8.49 2.31 1.26
CA PHE A 34 -7.22 1.77 1.76
C PHE A 34 -6.17 1.65 0.65
N LEU A 35 -6.52 1.04 -0.49
CA LEU A 35 -5.60 0.86 -1.61
C LEU A 35 -5.17 2.20 -2.22
N ALA A 36 -6.11 3.13 -2.36
CA ALA A 36 -5.83 4.49 -2.85
C ALA A 36 -4.89 5.24 -1.89
N HIS A 37 -5.11 5.15 -0.57
CA HIS A 37 -4.22 5.74 0.43
C HIS A 37 -2.81 5.15 0.38
N VAL A 38 -2.64 3.84 0.18
CA VAL A 38 -1.30 3.25 -0.01
C VAL A 38 -0.62 3.87 -1.23
N ARG A 39 -1.32 3.95 -2.37
CA ARG A 39 -0.80 4.54 -3.61
C ARG A 39 -0.36 5.98 -3.39
N ASP A 40 -1.26 6.82 -2.87
CA ASP A 40 -1.00 8.25 -2.67
C ASP A 40 0.14 8.45 -1.68
N LYS A 41 0.24 7.59 -0.66
CA LYS A 41 1.31 7.67 0.32
C LYS A 41 2.67 7.27 -0.24
N VAL A 42 2.74 6.30 -1.14
CA VAL A 42 3.99 5.95 -1.84
C VAL A 42 4.49 7.14 -2.67
N ILE A 43 3.60 7.77 -3.45
CA ILE A 43 3.95 8.94 -4.26
C ILE A 43 4.48 10.06 -3.37
N ASP A 44 3.71 10.44 -2.36
CA ASP A 44 4.05 11.48 -1.39
C ASP A 44 5.42 11.23 -0.74
N LEU A 45 5.70 9.99 -0.32
CA LEU A 45 6.97 9.66 0.32
C LEU A 45 8.15 9.69 -0.66
N VAL A 46 7.99 9.18 -1.89
CA VAL A 46 9.04 9.24 -2.92
C VAL A 46 9.39 10.69 -3.24
N GLU A 47 8.39 11.56 -3.39
CA GLU A 47 8.62 12.97 -3.69
C GLU A 47 9.24 13.72 -2.51
N ARG A 48 8.80 13.45 -1.28
CA ARG A 48 9.38 14.04 -0.06
C ARG A 48 10.85 13.66 0.12
N TYR A 49 11.20 12.39 -0.05
CA TYR A 49 12.59 11.95 0.09
C TYR A 49 13.49 12.46 -1.04
N GLY A 50 12.94 12.69 -2.24
CA GLY A 50 13.67 13.26 -3.38
C GLY A 50 13.74 14.78 -3.42
N GLY A 51 13.21 15.48 -2.41
CA GLY A 51 13.18 16.95 -2.39
C GLY A 51 12.39 17.57 -3.56
N GLY A 52 11.48 16.81 -4.18
CA GLY A 52 10.71 17.24 -5.35
C GLY A 52 11.42 17.14 -6.71
N GLU A 53 12.67 16.67 -6.77
CA GLU A 53 13.40 16.52 -8.04
C GLU A 53 13.07 15.19 -8.75
N ARG A 54 12.51 15.27 -9.97
CA ARG A 54 12.09 14.10 -10.76
C ARG A 54 13.23 13.13 -11.11
N GLY A 55 14.47 13.63 -11.22
CA GLY A 55 15.63 12.85 -11.66
C GLY A 55 16.26 11.94 -10.60
N GLN A 56 15.83 12.04 -9.34
CA GLN A 56 16.45 11.31 -8.22
C GLN A 56 15.58 10.17 -7.67
N ARG A 57 14.44 9.86 -8.30
CA ARG A 57 13.46 8.89 -7.79
C ARG A 57 14.05 7.49 -7.63
N ALA A 58 14.84 7.01 -8.59
CA ALA A 58 15.48 5.69 -8.51
C ALA A 58 16.47 5.62 -7.33
N ASP A 59 17.27 6.67 -7.11
CA ASP A 59 18.20 6.76 -5.98
C ASP A 59 17.48 6.82 -4.63
N VAL A 60 16.38 7.58 -4.57
CA VAL A 60 15.50 7.66 -3.39
C VAL A 60 14.95 6.29 -3.05
N ILE A 61 14.42 5.57 -4.05
CA ILE A 61 13.88 4.23 -3.86
C ILE A 61 14.98 3.29 -3.38
N ALA A 62 16.15 3.28 -4.02
CA ALA A 62 17.28 2.43 -3.62
C ALA A 62 17.71 2.67 -2.15
N ARG A 63 17.62 3.90 -1.65
CA ARG A 63 18.00 4.26 -0.27
C ARG A 63 16.89 4.10 0.76
N HIS A 64 15.63 4.29 0.37
CA HIS A 64 14.50 4.42 1.31
C HIS A 64 13.38 3.39 1.09
N ARG A 65 13.57 2.38 0.22
CA ARG A 65 12.55 1.40 -0.16
C ARG A 65 11.74 0.86 1.01
N GLU A 66 12.41 0.23 1.97
CA GLU A 66 11.75 -0.41 3.12
C GLU A 66 11.00 0.61 3.99
N SER A 67 11.59 1.80 4.19
CA SER A 67 10.96 2.89 4.93
C SER A 67 9.68 3.36 4.25
N ILE A 68 9.71 3.52 2.93
CA ILE A 68 8.54 3.94 2.14
C ILE A 68 7.45 2.88 2.19
N GLN A 69 7.80 1.60 1.97
CA GLN A 69 6.85 0.49 2.02
C GLN A 69 6.18 0.39 3.40
N GLY A 70 6.98 0.41 4.46
CA GLY A 70 6.48 0.31 5.83
C GLY A 70 5.58 1.49 6.21
N GLN A 71 5.97 2.71 5.87
CA GLN A 71 5.15 3.89 6.16
C GLN A 71 3.88 3.96 5.33
N ALA A 72 3.92 3.61 4.04
CA ALA A 72 2.72 3.59 3.20
C ALA A 72 1.71 2.54 3.70
N ALA A 73 2.18 1.33 4.00
CA ALA A 73 1.35 0.24 4.51
C ALA A 73 0.78 0.54 5.91
N TRP A 74 1.57 1.17 6.79
CA TRP A 74 1.14 1.49 8.13
C TRP A 74 0.08 2.59 8.16
N ASN A 75 0.30 3.66 7.39
CA ASN A 75 -0.55 4.87 7.43
C ASN A 75 -1.86 4.74 6.65
N ALA A 76 -2.02 3.72 5.80
CA ALA A 76 -3.22 3.57 4.97
C ALA A 76 -4.42 2.96 5.70
N LYS A 77 -4.19 2.21 6.79
CA LYS A 77 -5.25 1.54 7.56
C LYS A 77 -6.12 2.54 8.29
N SER A 78 -7.43 2.28 8.36
CA SER A 78 -8.33 3.13 9.14
C SER A 78 -8.04 3.02 10.65
N SER A 79 -8.08 4.15 11.35
CA SER A 79 -8.11 4.20 12.82
C SER A 79 -9.49 3.88 13.37
N ASP A 80 -10.55 4.01 12.55
CA ASP A 80 -11.89 3.60 12.92
C ASP A 80 -12.02 2.06 12.86
N PRO A 81 -12.44 1.39 13.95
CA PRO A 81 -12.53 -0.07 13.99
C PRO A 81 -13.50 -0.67 12.98
N ASP A 82 -14.63 -0.02 12.69
CA ASP A 82 -15.65 -0.55 11.79
C ASP A 82 -15.15 -0.51 10.34
N ASP A 83 -14.54 0.60 9.93
CA ASP A 83 -13.91 0.72 8.61
C ASP A 83 -12.70 -0.20 8.46
N LYS A 84 -11.90 -0.40 9.52
CA LYS A 84 -10.80 -1.37 9.50
C LYS A 84 -11.32 -2.80 9.28
N TRP A 85 -12.42 -3.17 9.92
CA TRP A 85 -13.03 -4.49 9.71
C TRP A 85 -13.57 -4.65 8.29
N ARG A 86 -14.18 -3.61 7.72
CA ARG A 86 -14.59 -3.61 6.30
C ARG A 86 -13.39 -3.77 5.38
N GLN A 87 -12.33 -2.99 5.57
CA GLN A 87 -11.06 -3.15 4.84
C GLN A 87 -10.55 -4.59 4.88
N PHE A 88 -10.55 -5.19 6.07
CA PHE A 88 -10.07 -6.56 6.29
C PHE A 88 -10.90 -7.61 5.54
N VAL A 89 -12.23 -7.47 5.55
CA VAL A 89 -13.14 -8.43 4.91
C VAL A 89 -13.19 -8.24 3.39
N GLU A 90 -13.37 -7.00 2.92
CA GLU A 90 -13.47 -6.66 1.49
C GLU A 90 -12.20 -7.09 0.73
N LEU A 91 -11.03 -6.80 1.29
CA LEU A 91 -9.75 -7.17 0.67
C LEU A 91 -9.36 -8.64 0.91
N ARG A 92 -10.27 -9.43 1.51
CA ARG A 92 -10.05 -10.84 1.89
C ARG A 92 -8.74 -11.05 2.65
N ALA A 93 -8.37 -10.08 3.49
CA ALA A 93 -7.10 -10.06 4.19
C ALA A 93 -6.96 -11.24 5.18
N TYR A 94 -8.07 -11.84 5.60
CA TYR A 94 -8.07 -13.07 6.41
C TYR A 94 -7.46 -14.29 5.71
N GLU A 95 -7.29 -14.26 4.38
CA GLU A 95 -6.67 -15.35 3.59
C GLU A 95 -5.15 -15.20 3.48
N GLU A 96 -4.61 -14.04 3.88
CA GLU A 96 -3.18 -13.76 3.76
C GLU A 96 -2.36 -14.61 4.72
N LYS A 97 -1.24 -15.13 4.21
CA LYS A 97 -0.26 -15.89 5.00
C LYS A 97 0.65 -14.91 5.74
N ILE A 98 0.15 -14.36 6.84
CA ILE A 98 0.85 -13.36 7.66
C ILE A 98 2.06 -13.89 8.43
N THR A 99 2.36 -15.19 8.36
CA THR A 99 3.48 -15.84 9.07
C THR A 99 4.83 -15.24 8.70
N ASP A 100 4.95 -14.72 7.48
CA ASP A 100 6.22 -14.23 6.94
C ASP A 100 6.58 -12.82 7.45
N PHE A 101 5.60 -12.10 8.01
CA PHE A 101 5.76 -10.76 8.58
C PHE A 101 5.87 -10.76 10.11
N GLY A 102 5.91 -11.96 10.71
CA GLY A 102 6.11 -12.17 12.14
C GLY A 102 4.82 -12.41 12.92
N THR A 103 4.94 -12.30 14.25
CA THR A 103 3.79 -12.48 15.14
C THR A 103 3.04 -11.15 15.26
N PRO A 104 1.70 -11.14 15.18
CA PRO A 104 0.89 -9.97 15.52
C PRO A 104 1.33 -9.35 16.85
N LYS A 105 1.37 -8.00 16.93
CA LYS A 105 1.76 -7.28 18.17
C LYS A 105 1.00 -7.79 19.39
N ASN A 106 -0.28 -8.11 19.19
CA ASN A 106 -1.15 -8.80 20.14
C ASN A 106 -1.82 -9.98 19.43
N ASN A 107 -1.97 -11.14 20.08
CA ASN A 107 -2.69 -12.30 19.52
C ASN A 107 -4.22 -12.12 19.51
N THR A 108 -4.69 -10.89 19.29
CA THR A 108 -6.11 -10.54 19.13
C THR A 108 -6.50 -10.59 17.66
N LEU A 109 -7.80 -10.68 17.39
CA LEU A 109 -8.33 -10.59 16.03
C LEU A 109 -7.95 -9.27 15.37
N GLU A 110 -7.99 -8.17 16.12
CA GLU A 110 -7.56 -6.86 15.64
C GLU A 110 -6.07 -6.84 15.27
N GLY A 111 -5.19 -7.40 16.10
CA GLY A 111 -3.76 -7.45 15.80
C GLY A 111 -3.45 -8.27 14.54
N ARG A 112 -4.25 -9.31 14.27
CA ARG A 112 -4.17 -10.09 13.02
C ARG A 112 -4.66 -9.29 11.82
N ALA A 113 -5.78 -8.58 11.95
CA ALA A 113 -6.29 -7.70 10.90
C ALA A 113 -5.29 -6.59 10.56
N ASP A 114 -4.68 -5.96 11.57
CA ASP A 114 -3.66 -4.94 11.38
C ASP A 114 -2.43 -5.46 10.63
N LEU A 115 -2.00 -6.70 10.91
CA LEU A 115 -0.86 -7.33 10.25
C LEU A 115 -1.19 -7.74 8.81
N ALA A 116 -2.38 -8.29 8.58
CA ALA A 116 -2.84 -8.70 7.25
C ALA A 116 -3.01 -7.49 6.32
N LEU A 117 -3.67 -6.42 6.79
CA LEU A 117 -3.80 -5.19 6.02
C LEU A 117 -2.43 -4.54 5.78
N PHE A 118 -1.53 -4.58 6.77
CA PHE A 118 -0.15 -4.12 6.57
C PHE A 118 0.56 -4.93 5.48
N PHE A 119 0.39 -6.25 5.44
CA PHE A 119 0.98 -7.11 4.40
C PHE A 119 0.49 -6.73 3.00
N ILE A 120 -0.83 -6.56 2.82
CA ILE A 120 -1.41 -6.13 1.54
C ILE A 120 -0.84 -4.77 1.13
N GLY A 121 -0.85 -3.79 2.05
CA GLY A 121 -0.30 -2.46 1.79
C GLY A 121 1.19 -2.49 1.45
N PHE A 122 1.98 -3.34 2.11
CA PHE A 122 3.40 -3.48 1.86
C PHE A 122 3.67 -4.09 0.47
N ARG A 123 2.92 -5.14 0.10
CA ARG A 123 3.00 -5.77 -1.21
C ARG A 123 2.64 -4.79 -2.33
N LEU A 124 1.54 -4.04 -2.16
CA LEU A 124 1.14 -2.99 -3.10
C LEU A 124 2.23 -1.92 -3.23
N ALA A 125 2.71 -1.39 -2.11
CA ALA A 125 3.76 -0.38 -2.11
C ALA A 125 5.04 -0.87 -2.81
N SER A 126 5.40 -2.14 -2.62
CA SER A 126 6.53 -2.76 -3.33
C SER A 126 6.38 -2.73 -4.85
N LYS A 127 5.20 -3.13 -5.36
CA LYS A 127 4.95 -3.12 -6.81
C LYS A 127 4.97 -1.71 -7.38
N LEU A 128 4.35 -0.75 -6.70
CA LEU A 128 4.35 0.65 -7.10
C LEU A 128 5.76 1.23 -7.15
N LEU A 129 6.60 0.96 -6.14
CA LEU A 129 7.99 1.41 -6.12
C LEU A 129 8.81 0.77 -7.24
N THR A 130 8.59 -0.50 -7.57
CA THR A 130 9.22 -1.13 -8.74
C THR A 130 8.83 -0.42 -10.03
N GLU A 131 7.54 -0.12 -10.24
CA GLU A 131 7.10 0.60 -11.43
C GLU A 131 7.72 2.00 -11.51
N ILE A 132 7.80 2.74 -10.39
CA ILE A 132 8.43 4.06 -10.35
C ILE A 132 9.93 3.96 -10.68
N GLU A 133 10.62 2.99 -10.09
CA GLU A 133 12.05 2.76 -10.31
C GLU A 133 12.34 2.42 -11.78
N GLU A 134 11.54 1.55 -12.39
CA GLU A 134 11.68 1.17 -13.80
C GLU A 134 11.33 2.32 -14.74
N GLY A 135 10.29 3.11 -14.42
CA GLY A 135 9.89 4.28 -15.21
C GLY A 135 10.79 5.51 -15.02
N SER A 136 11.74 5.47 -14.07
CA SER A 136 12.71 6.55 -13.80
C SER A 136 14.10 6.26 -14.38
N LYS A 137 14.30 5.10 -15.01
CA LYS A 137 15.53 4.73 -15.75
C LYS A 137 15.42 5.17 -17.21
#